data_AF-A0A9P0CS22-F1
#
_entry.id   AF-A0A9P0CS22-F1
#
_cell.length_a   1.000
_cell.length_b   1.000
_cell.length_c   1.000
_cell.angle_alpha   90.00
_cell.angle_beta   90.00
_cell.angle_gamma   90.00
#
_symmetry.space_group_name_H-M   'P 1'
#
loop_
_entity.id
_entity.type
_entity.pdbx_description
1 polymer ?
#
loop_
_entity_poly.entity_id
_entity_poly.type
_entity_poly.pdbx_seq_one_letter_code
_entity_poly.pdbx_strand_id
1 'polypeptide(L)'
;MFYRKLENGEILRRDWAIYSESTATRELAFRGSNEKIGEDHKGNYLGAIEILSEYDPFLKDHIRRLANRGKGTVSYLSKDIGDEFVGIISNEVLKKIVKQIKVNKYYSMVQEIYTFFTASSYKWNLLSQFIEVSENEKLLTKRVNTTRWLSRFDAIKALGHSYASIKIEQISQNREEKGVERVEAASFAETLDLLENGILLTFWLDILHRTNDVNKALFITREYGYKYHI
;
A
#
# COMPACT_ATOMS: atom_id res chain seq x y z
N MET A 1 21.42 -14.44 -1.79
CA MET A 1 21.91 -14.35 -0.39
C MET A 1 22.27 -12.90 -0.13
N PHE A 2 21.54 -12.19 0.74
CA PHE A 2 21.63 -10.72 0.87
C PHE A 2 22.81 -10.33 1.77
N TYR A 3 23.86 -9.72 1.20
CA TYR A 3 24.98 -9.13 1.95
C TYR A 3 25.22 -7.68 1.53
N ARG A 4 25.78 -6.86 2.44
CA ARG A 4 26.27 -5.51 2.17
C ARG A 4 27.77 -5.49 2.35
N LYS A 5 28.52 -4.99 1.36
CA LYS A 5 29.94 -4.71 1.51
C LYS A 5 30.11 -3.28 2.03
N LEU A 6 30.83 -3.11 3.14
CA LEU A 6 31.18 -1.82 3.72
C LEU A 6 32.38 -1.20 2.98
N GLU A 7 32.58 0.11 3.15
CA GLU A 7 33.68 0.86 2.50
C GLU A 7 35.06 0.38 2.92
N ASN A 8 35.19 -0.19 4.12
CA ASN A 8 36.40 -0.83 4.63
C ASN A 8 36.64 -2.26 4.08
N GLY A 9 35.76 -2.76 3.21
CA GLY A 9 35.87 -4.08 2.59
C GLY A 9 35.19 -5.22 3.34
N GLU A 10 34.65 -4.98 4.55
CA GLU A 10 33.92 -5.99 5.32
C GLU A 10 32.60 -6.38 4.65
N ILE A 11 32.24 -7.66 4.72
CA ILE A 11 30.99 -8.20 4.17
C ILE A 11 30.04 -8.48 5.33
N LEU A 12 28.99 -7.67 5.43
CA LEU A 12 27.90 -7.86 6.38
C LEU A 12 26.83 -8.74 5.74
N ARG A 13 26.68 -9.96 6.23
CA ARG A 13 25.58 -10.85 5.86
C ARG A 13 24.31 -10.39 6.57
N ARG A 14 23.14 -10.39 5.91
CA ARG A 14 21.87 -10.00 6.57
C ARG A 14 21.29 -11.15 7.39
N ASP A 15 22.07 -11.69 8.30
CA ASP A 15 21.70 -12.88 9.08
C ASP A 15 20.50 -12.60 10.01
N TRP A 16 20.29 -11.34 10.40
CA TRP A 16 19.10 -10.89 11.11
C TRP A 16 17.79 -11.11 10.33
N ALA A 17 17.81 -11.03 9.00
CA ALA A 17 16.62 -11.24 8.18
C ALA A 17 16.17 -12.71 8.24
N ILE A 18 17.15 -13.63 8.14
CA ILE A 18 16.94 -15.07 8.30
C ILE A 18 16.46 -15.39 9.72
N TYR A 19 17.05 -14.75 10.74
CA TYR A 19 16.62 -14.91 12.12
C TYR A 19 15.18 -14.42 12.34
N SER A 20 14.81 -13.26 11.81
CA SER A 20 13.46 -12.71 11.92
C SER A 20 12.42 -13.57 11.19
N GLU A 21 12.77 -14.10 10.01
CA GLU A 21 11.90 -14.99 9.25
C GLU A 21 11.74 -16.34 9.97
N SER A 22 12.83 -16.91 10.49
CA SER A 22 12.81 -18.19 11.22
C SER A 22 12.05 -18.11 12.54
N THR A 23 12.19 -17.02 13.29
CA THR A 23 11.49 -16.83 14.57
C THR A 23 10.00 -16.56 14.36
N ALA A 24 9.64 -15.75 13.36
CA ALA A 24 8.24 -15.45 13.03
C ALA A 24 7.49 -16.69 12.47
N THR A 25 8.14 -17.51 11.65
CA THR A 25 7.52 -18.70 11.03
C THR A 25 7.36 -19.89 11.97
N ARG A 26 8.05 -19.89 13.11
CA ARG A 26 8.10 -21.03 14.06
C ARG A 26 7.40 -20.74 15.39
N GLU A 27 6.67 -19.63 15.50
CA GLU A 27 5.90 -19.23 16.70
C GLU A 27 6.73 -19.28 18.00
N LEU A 28 8.02 -19.03 17.90
CA LEU A 28 8.93 -19.17 19.02
C LEU A 28 8.72 -18.05 20.03
N ALA A 29 8.73 -18.40 21.32
CA ALA A 29 8.50 -17.45 22.40
C ALA A 29 9.50 -16.28 22.37
N PHE A 30 8.97 -15.06 22.45
CA PHE A 30 9.79 -13.85 22.53
C PHE A 30 10.56 -13.79 23.86
N ARG A 31 9.98 -14.36 24.92
CA ARG A 31 10.55 -14.49 26.26
C ARG A 31 11.24 -15.85 26.41
N GLY A 32 12.45 -15.83 26.97
CA GLY A 32 13.18 -17.02 27.39
C GLY A 32 12.99 -17.35 28.86
N SER A 33 13.36 -18.56 29.26
CA SER A 33 13.49 -18.93 30.69
C SER A 33 14.69 -18.24 31.36
N ASN A 34 15.63 -17.73 30.57
CA ASN A 34 16.79 -16.96 31.01
C ASN A 34 16.67 -15.49 30.57
N GLU A 35 17.28 -14.58 31.33
CA GLU A 35 17.30 -13.13 31.05
C GLU A 35 18.71 -12.57 30.87
N LYS A 36 19.68 -13.47 30.69
CA LYS A 36 21.07 -13.09 30.49
C LYS A 36 21.45 -13.14 29.03
N ILE A 37 22.11 -12.07 28.59
CA ILE A 37 22.76 -12.01 27.28
C ILE A 37 23.98 -12.93 27.27
N GLY A 38 24.17 -13.65 26.17
CA GLY A 38 25.23 -14.62 25.94
C GLY A 38 24.90 -16.04 26.42
N GLU A 39 23.78 -16.23 27.11
CA GLU A 39 23.37 -17.55 27.61
C GLU A 39 22.29 -18.19 26.73
N ASP A 40 22.15 -19.51 26.85
CA ASP A 40 21.09 -20.27 26.20
C ASP A 40 19.72 -19.97 26.83
N HIS A 41 18.65 -20.23 26.08
CA HIS A 41 17.26 -20.02 26.50
C HIS A 41 16.90 -18.58 26.92
N LYS A 42 17.63 -17.57 26.45
CA LYS A 42 17.37 -16.13 26.65
C LYS A 42 16.13 -15.58 25.93
N GLY A 43 15.57 -16.37 25.01
CA GLY A 43 14.41 -16.00 24.19
C GLY A 43 14.76 -15.12 22.99
N ASN A 44 13.78 -14.92 22.11
CA ASN A 44 14.02 -14.25 20.84
C ASN A 44 14.26 -12.74 20.97
N TYR A 45 13.74 -12.09 22.02
CA TYR A 45 13.99 -10.66 22.24
C TYR A 45 15.47 -10.38 22.47
N LEU A 46 16.09 -11.04 23.45
CA LEU A 46 17.50 -10.86 23.76
C LEU A 46 18.40 -11.39 22.63
N GLY A 47 17.99 -12.48 21.95
CA GLY A 47 18.68 -12.96 20.75
C GLY A 47 18.66 -11.94 19.60
N ALA A 48 17.54 -11.27 19.36
CA ALA A 48 17.44 -10.21 18.36
C ALA A 48 18.32 -9.00 18.72
N ILE A 49 18.34 -8.59 19.98
CA ILE A 49 19.19 -7.49 20.47
C ILE A 49 20.67 -7.83 20.32
N GLU A 50 21.09 -9.06 20.63
CA GLU A 50 22.46 -9.53 20.40
C GLU A 50 22.85 -9.44 18.93
N ILE A 51 22.00 -9.95 18.03
CA ILE A 51 22.25 -9.90 16.59
C ILE A 51 22.32 -8.46 16.10
N LEU A 52 21.38 -7.59 16.51
CA LEU A 52 21.39 -6.18 16.13
C LEU A 52 22.68 -5.47 16.59
N SER A 53 23.20 -5.85 17.76
CA SER A 53 24.45 -5.29 18.30
C SER A 53 25.69 -5.63 17.47
N GLU A 54 25.64 -6.67 16.63
CA GLU A 54 26.72 -6.93 15.67
C GLU A 54 26.84 -5.83 14.61
N TYR A 55 25.73 -5.15 14.31
CA TYR A 55 25.64 -4.13 13.27
C TYR A 55 25.59 -2.70 13.83
N ASP A 56 25.40 -2.54 15.14
CA ASP A 56 25.32 -1.24 15.81
C ASP A 56 26.38 -1.14 16.93
N PRO A 57 27.49 -0.40 16.71
CA PRO A 57 28.56 -0.22 17.69
C PRO A 57 28.09 0.39 19.02
N PHE A 58 27.07 1.26 18.99
CA PHE A 58 26.50 1.86 20.19
C PHE A 58 25.76 0.80 21.00
N LEU A 59 24.91 0.00 20.35
CA LEU A 59 24.20 -1.09 21.02
C LEU A 59 25.16 -2.15 21.56
N LYS A 60 26.23 -2.46 20.82
CA LYS A 60 27.29 -3.36 21.25
C LYS A 60 27.99 -2.89 22.52
N ASP A 61 28.35 -1.61 22.56
CA ASP A 61 28.99 -1.01 23.73
C ASP A 61 28.03 -0.91 24.92
N HIS A 62 26.74 -0.62 24.66
CA HIS A 62 25.68 -0.63 25.67
C HIS A 62 25.53 -2.00 26.32
N ILE A 63 25.40 -3.07 25.53
CA ILE A 63 25.33 -4.45 26.02
C ILE A 63 26.59 -4.79 26.82
N ARG A 64 27.78 -4.53 26.26
CA ARG A 64 29.06 -4.80 26.95
C ARG A 64 29.14 -4.13 28.31
N ARG A 65 28.67 -2.87 28.40
CA ARG A 65 28.75 -2.10 29.63
C ARG A 65 27.69 -2.54 30.62
N LEU A 66 26.44 -2.74 30.20
CA LEU A 66 25.29 -2.74 31.12
C LEU A 66 24.52 -4.07 31.17
N ALA A 67 24.72 -4.99 30.24
CA ALA A 67 24.08 -6.29 30.31
C ALA A 67 24.56 -7.09 31.53
N ASN A 68 23.67 -7.92 32.07
CA ASN A 68 23.97 -8.89 33.14
C ASN A 68 24.54 -8.31 34.46
N ARG A 69 24.52 -6.98 34.69
CA ARG A 69 25.03 -6.35 35.92
C ARG A 69 24.24 -6.65 37.20
N GLY A 70 23.05 -7.22 37.08
CA GLY A 70 22.18 -7.52 38.20
C GLY A 70 21.43 -6.30 38.73
N LYS A 71 20.96 -6.38 39.98
CA LYS A 71 20.07 -5.37 40.60
C LYS A 71 20.79 -4.03 40.81
N GLY A 72 20.05 -2.93 40.71
CA GLY A 72 20.54 -1.57 40.98
C GLY A 72 21.17 -0.86 39.78
N THR A 73 21.28 -1.52 38.61
CA THR A 73 21.71 -0.89 37.36
C THR A 73 20.62 -1.00 36.30
N VAL A 74 20.27 0.10 35.64
CA VAL A 74 19.24 0.12 34.58
C VAL A 74 19.89 -0.27 33.26
N SER A 75 19.59 -1.46 32.75
CA SER A 75 20.13 -1.95 31.47
C SER A 75 19.27 -1.61 30.26
N TYR A 76 17.98 -1.28 30.44
CA TYR A 76 16.98 -1.15 29.37
C TYR A 76 16.82 -2.41 28.48
N LEU A 77 17.30 -3.56 28.96
CA LEU A 77 17.23 -4.85 28.26
C LEU A 77 16.33 -5.84 29.01
N SER A 78 15.57 -5.37 29.99
CA SER A 78 14.67 -6.22 30.75
C SER A 78 13.52 -6.71 29.88
N LYS A 79 12.92 -7.80 30.31
CA LYS A 79 11.71 -8.36 29.72
C LYS A 79 10.55 -7.36 29.68
N ASP A 80 10.41 -6.50 30.68
CA ASP A 80 9.34 -5.49 30.71
C ASP A 80 9.53 -4.44 29.62
N ILE A 81 10.77 -3.95 29.45
CA ILE A 81 11.12 -3.04 28.34
C ILE A 81 10.96 -3.73 26.98
N GLY A 82 11.28 -5.03 26.90
CA GLY A 82 11.03 -5.82 25.70
C GLY A 82 9.55 -5.91 25.32
N ASP A 83 8.66 -6.06 26.30
CA ASP A 83 7.22 -6.06 26.07
C ASP A 83 6.70 -4.68 25.65
N GLU A 84 7.20 -3.60 26.26
CA GLU A 84 6.89 -2.24 25.82
C GLU A 84 7.31 -2.02 24.35
N PHE A 85 8.51 -2.46 23.99
CA PHE A 85 9.02 -2.37 22.63
C PHE A 85 8.16 -3.16 21.63
N VAL A 86 7.77 -4.39 21.98
CA VAL A 86 6.84 -5.20 21.17
C VAL A 86 5.50 -4.48 21.03
N GLY A 87 4.97 -3.88 22.10
CA GLY A 87 3.75 -3.08 22.07
C GLY A 87 3.84 -1.90 21.10
N ILE A 88 4.95 -1.15 21.12
CA ILE A 88 5.18 -0.02 20.22
C ILE A 88 5.25 -0.49 18.75
N ILE A 89 6.04 -1.53 18.46
CA ILE A 89 6.15 -2.08 17.10
C ILE A 89 4.78 -2.59 16.63
N SER A 90 4.08 -3.35 17.47
CA SER A 90 2.76 -3.89 17.15
C SER A 90 1.78 -2.79 16.80
N ASN A 91 1.77 -1.69 17.56
CA ASN A 91 0.93 -0.53 17.29
C ASN A 91 1.27 0.15 15.95
N GLU A 92 2.56 0.34 15.63
CA GLU A 92 2.96 0.94 14.37
C GLU A 92 2.66 0.04 13.17
N VAL A 93 2.90 -1.26 13.30
CA VAL A 93 2.54 -2.25 12.28
C VAL A 93 1.02 -2.28 12.08
N LEU A 94 0.23 -2.29 13.15
CA LEU A 94 -1.22 -2.25 13.10
C LEU A 94 -1.72 -0.98 12.41
N LYS A 95 -1.21 0.19 12.78
CA LYS A 95 -1.54 1.47 12.11
C LYS A 95 -1.25 1.39 10.61
N LYS A 96 -0.11 0.81 10.23
CA LYS A 96 0.27 0.66 8.82
C LYS A 96 -0.69 -0.29 8.08
N ILE A 97 -1.04 -1.42 8.67
CA ILE A 97 -1.99 -2.39 8.11
C ILE A 97 -3.36 -1.74 7.93
N VAL A 98 -3.89 -1.07 8.95
CA VAL A 98 -5.17 -0.36 8.89
C VAL A 98 -5.15 0.68 7.78
N LYS A 99 -4.07 1.48 7.67
CA LYS A 99 -3.91 2.45 6.59
C LYS A 99 -3.91 1.78 5.21
N GLN A 100 -3.22 0.66 5.04
CA GLN A 100 -3.21 -0.09 3.79
C GLN A 100 -4.58 -0.66 3.43
N ILE A 101 -5.32 -1.20 4.42
CA ILE A 101 -6.68 -1.72 4.21
C ILE A 101 -7.60 -0.61 3.71
N LYS A 102 -7.56 0.58 4.32
CA LYS A 102 -8.39 1.73 3.88
C LYS A 102 -8.09 2.12 2.44
N VAL A 103 -6.81 2.28 2.10
CA VAL A 103 -6.40 2.63 0.73
C VAL A 103 -6.78 1.54 -0.27
N ASN A 104 -6.63 0.25 0.09
CA ASN A 104 -7.04 -0.86 -0.77
C ASN A 104 -8.56 -0.90 -1.00
N LYS A 105 -9.37 -0.62 0.02
CA LYS A 105 -10.83 -0.53 -0.14
C LYS A 105 -11.23 0.52 -1.17
N TYR A 106 -10.61 1.70 -1.13
CA TYR A 106 -10.84 2.74 -2.13
C TYR A 106 -10.49 2.28 -3.55
N TYR A 107 -9.33 1.65 -3.75
CA TYR A 107 -8.95 1.14 -5.07
C TYR A 107 -9.86 0.00 -5.57
N SER A 108 -10.30 -0.88 -4.68
CA SER A 108 -11.27 -1.92 -5.03
C SER A 108 -12.59 -1.32 -5.48
N MET A 109 -13.11 -0.33 -4.74
CA MET A 109 -14.34 0.39 -5.12
C MET A 109 -14.22 1.02 -6.52
N VAL A 110 -13.14 1.76 -6.80
CA VAL A 110 -12.91 2.35 -8.13
C VAL A 110 -12.88 1.28 -9.22
N GLN A 111 -12.22 0.14 -8.96
CA GLN A 111 -12.13 -0.97 -9.89
C GLN A 111 -13.49 -1.64 -10.13
N GLU A 112 -14.30 -1.80 -9.09
CA GLU A 112 -15.65 -2.37 -9.17
C GLU A 112 -16.58 -1.48 -9.99
N ILE A 113 -16.59 -0.16 -9.72
CA ILE A 113 -17.36 0.81 -10.50
C ILE A 113 -16.94 0.79 -11.98
N TYR A 114 -15.63 0.78 -12.26
CA TYR A 114 -15.13 0.67 -13.63
C TYR A 114 -15.62 -0.62 -14.31
N THR A 115 -15.55 -1.74 -13.60
CA THR A 115 -16.00 -3.06 -14.11
C THR A 115 -17.51 -3.05 -14.36
N PHE A 116 -18.28 -2.43 -13.48
CA PHE A 116 -19.74 -2.27 -13.61
C PHE A 116 -20.12 -1.55 -14.90
N PHE A 117 -19.46 -0.43 -15.22
CA PHE A 117 -19.73 0.34 -16.44
C PHE A 117 -19.19 -0.34 -17.70
N THR A 118 -18.04 -1.00 -17.63
CA THR A 118 -17.43 -1.68 -18.80
C THR A 118 -18.06 -3.02 -19.13
N ALA A 119 -18.85 -3.60 -18.22
CA ALA A 119 -19.55 -4.86 -18.42
C ALA A 119 -20.61 -4.81 -19.54
N SER A 120 -21.11 -3.62 -19.91
CA SER A 120 -22.12 -3.45 -20.96
C SER A 120 -21.81 -2.27 -21.85
N SER A 121 -21.99 -2.43 -23.16
CA SER A 121 -21.86 -1.33 -24.13
C SER A 121 -22.84 -0.19 -23.83
N TYR A 122 -24.03 -0.48 -23.30
CA TYR A 122 -24.99 0.55 -22.88
C TYR A 122 -24.45 1.37 -21.71
N LYS A 123 -23.99 0.71 -20.64
CA LYS A 123 -23.40 1.37 -19.46
C LYS A 123 -22.13 2.14 -19.81
N TRP A 124 -21.30 1.58 -20.69
CA TRP A 124 -20.11 2.26 -21.20
C TRP A 124 -20.46 3.49 -22.03
N ASN A 125 -21.50 3.42 -22.86
CA ASN A 125 -21.96 4.58 -23.64
C ASN A 125 -22.54 5.66 -22.74
N LEU A 126 -23.28 5.28 -21.68
CA LEU A 126 -23.68 6.22 -20.63
C LEU A 126 -22.44 6.91 -20.06
N LEU A 127 -21.41 6.18 -19.66
CA LEU A 127 -20.17 6.78 -19.12
C LEU A 127 -19.43 7.66 -20.15
N SER A 128 -19.32 7.19 -21.40
CA SER A 128 -18.48 7.80 -22.44
C SER A 128 -19.08 9.08 -23.02
N GLN A 129 -20.40 9.12 -23.21
CA GLN A 129 -21.09 10.33 -23.68
C GLN A 129 -20.84 11.53 -22.76
N PHE A 130 -20.60 11.32 -21.47
CA PHE A 130 -20.40 12.43 -20.52
C PHE A 130 -18.94 12.89 -20.43
N ILE A 131 -17.97 12.00 -20.60
CA ILE A 131 -16.55 12.40 -20.60
C ILE A 131 -16.24 13.26 -21.83
N GLU A 132 -16.81 12.92 -23.00
CA GLU A 132 -16.63 13.68 -24.24
C GLU A 132 -17.21 15.12 -24.15
N VAL A 133 -18.25 15.36 -23.34
CA VAL A 133 -18.89 16.68 -23.17
C VAL A 133 -18.08 17.63 -22.28
N SER A 134 -17.28 17.11 -21.34
CA SER A 134 -16.59 17.96 -20.36
C SER A 134 -15.32 18.65 -20.88
N GLU A 135 -14.60 18.03 -21.83
CA GLU A 135 -13.26 18.50 -22.22
C GLU A 135 -13.00 18.54 -23.73
N ASN A 136 -13.99 18.26 -24.60
CA ASN A 136 -13.75 18.08 -26.05
C ASN A 136 -12.65 17.03 -26.34
N GLU A 137 -12.33 16.16 -25.38
CA GLU A 137 -11.32 15.12 -25.50
C GLU A 137 -12.05 13.79 -25.68
N LYS A 138 -11.88 13.17 -26.85
CA LYS A 138 -12.43 11.85 -27.12
C LYS A 138 -11.74 10.83 -26.22
N LEU A 139 -12.50 10.10 -25.42
CA LEU A 139 -11.96 8.96 -24.68
C LEU A 139 -11.22 8.04 -25.66
N LEU A 140 -10.00 7.64 -25.30
CA LEU A 140 -9.25 6.70 -26.12
C LEU A 140 -10.08 5.43 -26.27
N THR A 141 -10.44 5.16 -27.53
CA THR A 141 -11.29 4.04 -27.93
C THR A 141 -10.84 2.74 -27.30
N LYS A 142 -11.82 1.99 -26.79
CA LYS A 142 -11.72 0.63 -26.22
C LYS A 142 -10.38 -0.06 -26.43
N ARG A 143 -9.77 -0.45 -25.31
CA ARG A 143 -8.89 -1.61 -25.18
C ARG A 143 -7.59 -1.50 -25.98
N VAL A 144 -6.67 -0.68 -25.50
CA VAL A 144 -5.25 -0.78 -25.89
C VAL A 144 -4.40 -0.93 -24.61
N ASN A 145 -4.14 -2.20 -24.29
CA ASN A 145 -3.26 -2.71 -23.25
C ASN A 145 -3.67 -2.59 -21.76
N THR A 146 -3.65 -3.74 -21.10
CA THR A 146 -4.15 -4.08 -19.75
C THR A 146 -3.19 -3.69 -18.61
N THR A 147 -2.24 -2.79 -18.84
CA THR A 147 -1.36 -2.25 -17.80
C THR A 147 -2.00 -1.06 -17.05
N ARG A 148 -3.11 -1.38 -16.38
CA ARG A 148 -3.55 -1.02 -15.01
C ARG A 148 -3.44 0.40 -14.39
N TRP A 149 -3.05 1.46 -15.08
CA TRP A 149 -3.20 2.84 -14.55
C TRP A 149 -4.18 3.70 -15.35
N LEU A 150 -4.09 3.74 -16.69
CA LEU A 150 -4.97 4.58 -17.53
C LEU A 150 -6.45 4.23 -17.39
N SER A 151 -6.81 2.94 -17.34
CA SER A 151 -8.22 2.54 -17.17
C SER A 151 -8.79 2.95 -15.81
N ARG A 152 -7.94 3.04 -14.79
CA ARG A 152 -8.34 3.56 -13.45
C ARG A 152 -8.44 5.07 -13.46
N PHE A 153 -7.58 5.74 -14.23
CA PHE A 153 -7.70 7.17 -14.48
C PHE A 153 -9.02 7.52 -15.13
N ASP A 154 -9.46 6.82 -16.17
CA ASP A 154 -10.75 7.10 -16.83
C ASP A 154 -11.94 6.91 -15.86
N ALA A 155 -11.87 5.88 -15.01
CA ALA A 155 -12.88 5.63 -13.97
C ALA A 155 -12.91 6.77 -12.92
N ILE A 156 -11.73 7.18 -12.44
CA ILE A 156 -11.60 8.25 -11.45
C ILE A 156 -12.01 9.59 -12.07
N LYS A 157 -11.65 9.86 -13.33
CA LYS A 157 -12.08 11.03 -14.11
C LYS A 157 -13.60 11.10 -14.19
N ALA A 158 -14.26 10.01 -14.59
CA ALA A 158 -15.73 9.94 -14.58
C ALA A 158 -16.32 10.25 -13.20
N LEU A 159 -15.72 9.67 -12.15
CA LEU A 159 -16.20 9.80 -10.79
C LEU A 159 -16.03 11.21 -10.22
N GLY A 160 -14.87 11.83 -10.44
CA GLY A 160 -14.50 13.08 -9.79
C GLY A 160 -15.17 14.33 -10.33
N HIS A 161 -15.87 14.24 -11.47
CA HIS A 161 -16.79 15.28 -11.88
C HIS A 161 -18.15 15.22 -11.12
N SER A 162 -18.32 14.38 -10.09
CA SER A 162 -19.57 14.22 -9.29
C SER A 162 -20.81 13.76 -10.09
N TYR A 163 -20.75 13.73 -11.42
CA TYR A 163 -21.87 13.32 -12.30
C TYR A 163 -22.07 11.81 -12.37
N ALA A 164 -21.02 11.02 -12.11
CA ALA A 164 -21.16 9.56 -12.01
C ALA A 164 -22.02 9.16 -10.81
N SER A 165 -21.88 9.80 -9.65
CA SER A 165 -22.75 9.54 -8.49
C SER A 165 -24.22 9.78 -8.84
N ILE A 166 -24.53 10.90 -9.51
CA ILE A 166 -25.89 11.24 -9.97
C ILE A 166 -26.44 10.18 -10.95
N LYS A 167 -25.62 9.65 -11.87
CA LYS A 167 -26.07 8.65 -12.84
C LYS A 167 -26.13 7.22 -12.29
N ILE A 168 -25.23 6.87 -11.37
CA ILE A 168 -25.28 5.62 -10.61
C ILE A 168 -26.59 5.57 -9.81
N GLU A 169 -26.99 6.69 -9.21
CA GLU A 169 -28.28 6.82 -8.53
C GLU A 169 -29.47 6.67 -9.49
N GLN A 170 -29.38 7.18 -10.71
CA GLN A 170 -30.41 6.94 -11.73
C GLN A 170 -30.50 5.47 -12.15
N ILE A 171 -29.37 4.77 -12.26
CA ILE A 171 -29.35 3.32 -12.55
C ILE A 171 -29.96 2.54 -11.38
N SER A 172 -29.66 2.93 -10.14
CA SER A 172 -30.22 2.27 -8.95
C SER A 172 -31.75 2.39 -8.87
N GLN A 173 -32.30 3.51 -9.37
CA GLN A 173 -33.74 3.78 -9.38
C GLN A 173 -34.46 3.25 -10.63
N ASN A 174 -33.75 2.84 -11.69
CA ASN A 174 -34.35 2.39 -12.94
C ASN A 174 -35.00 1.00 -12.81
N ARG A 175 -36.33 0.91 -12.85
CA ARG A 175 -37.07 -0.36 -12.71
C ARG A 175 -36.84 -1.37 -13.83
N GLU A 176 -36.34 -0.94 -14.98
CA GLU A 176 -36.04 -1.81 -16.13
C GLU A 176 -34.69 -2.54 -15.97
N GLU A 177 -33.81 -2.05 -15.10
CA GLU A 177 -32.52 -2.69 -14.81
C GLU A 177 -32.71 -3.94 -13.94
N LYS A 178 -31.77 -4.88 -14.01
CA LYS A 178 -31.82 -6.09 -13.17
C LYS A 178 -31.73 -5.71 -11.69
N GLY A 179 -32.48 -6.42 -10.84
CA GLY A 179 -32.50 -6.15 -9.39
C GLY A 179 -31.11 -6.12 -8.74
N VAL A 180 -30.20 -7.01 -9.17
CA VAL A 180 -28.81 -7.05 -8.69
C VAL A 180 -28.04 -5.78 -9.09
N GLU A 181 -28.14 -5.36 -10.35
CA GLU A 181 -27.43 -4.17 -10.86
C GLU A 181 -27.91 -2.88 -10.19
N ARG A 182 -29.20 -2.82 -9.82
CA ARG A 182 -29.75 -1.69 -9.05
C ARG A 182 -29.19 -1.61 -7.64
N VAL A 183 -29.07 -2.75 -6.96
CA VAL A 183 -28.51 -2.83 -5.61
C VAL A 183 -27.02 -2.50 -5.61
N GLU A 184 -26.27 -3.02 -6.58
CA GLU A 184 -24.85 -2.66 -6.76
C GLU A 184 -24.69 -1.17 -7.01
N ALA A 185 -25.49 -0.59 -7.90
CA ALA A 185 -25.48 0.85 -8.15
C ALA A 185 -25.81 1.67 -6.88
N ALA A 186 -26.83 1.29 -6.12
CA ALA A 186 -27.16 1.96 -4.86
C ALA A 186 -25.99 1.94 -3.86
N SER A 187 -25.33 0.78 -3.70
CA SER A 187 -24.16 0.62 -2.85
C SER A 187 -22.98 1.51 -3.28
N PHE A 188 -22.73 1.61 -4.59
CA PHE A 188 -21.69 2.50 -5.11
C PHE A 188 -22.00 3.98 -4.86
N ALA A 189 -23.26 4.40 -5.03
CA ALA A 189 -23.65 5.78 -4.75
C ALA A 189 -23.42 6.15 -3.27
N GLU A 190 -23.91 5.32 -2.34
CA GLU A 190 -23.71 5.53 -0.89
C GLU A 190 -22.22 5.58 -0.52
N THR A 191 -21.41 4.71 -1.13
CA THR A 191 -19.97 4.69 -0.87
C THR A 191 -19.28 5.94 -1.41
N LEU A 192 -19.66 6.46 -2.58
CA LEU A 192 -19.08 7.67 -3.16
C LEU A 192 -19.45 8.94 -2.38
N ASP A 193 -20.60 8.96 -1.71
CA ASP A 193 -21.04 10.10 -0.88
C ASP A 193 -20.24 10.26 0.42
N LEU A 194 -19.42 9.27 0.79
CA LEU A 194 -18.52 9.38 1.94
C LEU A 194 -17.42 10.44 1.67
N LEU A 195 -17.29 11.41 2.57
CA LEU A 195 -16.30 12.50 2.48
C LEU A 195 -14.86 11.99 2.26
N GLU A 196 -14.47 10.88 2.92
CA GLU A 196 -13.15 10.25 2.73
C GLU A 196 -12.91 9.87 1.26
N ASN A 197 -13.94 9.35 0.58
CA ASN A 197 -13.84 8.96 -0.82
C ASN A 197 -13.83 10.18 -1.75
N GLY A 198 -14.57 11.25 -1.43
CA GLY A 198 -14.48 12.52 -2.17
C GLY A 198 -13.09 13.16 -2.09
N ILE A 199 -12.47 13.17 -0.91
CA ILE A 199 -11.10 13.68 -0.71
C ILE A 199 -10.08 12.80 -1.47
N LEU A 200 -10.20 11.48 -1.37
CA LEU A 200 -9.33 10.57 -2.11
C LEU A 200 -9.49 10.73 -3.63
N LEU A 201 -10.71 10.93 -4.10
CA LEU A 201 -11.03 11.11 -5.51
C LEU A 201 -10.40 12.37 -6.08
N THR A 202 -10.58 13.51 -5.43
CA THR A 202 -9.95 14.79 -5.84
C THR A 202 -8.43 14.71 -5.80
N PHE A 203 -7.86 14.16 -4.73
CA PHE A 203 -6.41 13.96 -4.62
C PHE A 203 -5.85 13.06 -5.72
N TRP A 204 -6.51 11.93 -5.99
CA TRP A 204 -6.04 10.99 -7.00
C TRP A 204 -6.21 11.55 -8.41
N LEU A 205 -7.30 12.28 -8.69
CA LEU A 205 -7.46 12.98 -9.97
C LEU A 205 -6.25 13.85 -10.28
N ASP A 206 -5.85 14.74 -9.37
CA ASP A 206 -4.74 15.66 -9.60
C ASP A 206 -3.42 14.93 -9.92
N ILE A 207 -3.13 13.86 -9.19
CA ILE A 207 -1.92 13.04 -9.40
C ILE A 207 -2.00 12.29 -10.74
N LEU A 208 -3.15 11.68 -11.01
CA LEU A 208 -3.38 10.86 -12.19
C LEU A 208 -3.34 11.70 -13.46
N HIS A 209 -3.97 12.88 -13.46
CA HIS A 209 -3.95 13.84 -14.56
C HIS A 209 -2.50 14.19 -14.93
N ARG A 210 -1.69 14.63 -13.95
CA ARG A 210 -0.26 14.95 -14.17
C ARG A 210 0.53 13.76 -14.71
N THR A 211 0.29 12.57 -14.16
CA THR A 211 0.97 11.35 -14.60
C THR A 211 0.58 10.98 -16.04
N ASN A 212 -0.69 11.17 -16.38
CA ASN A 212 -1.22 10.90 -17.71
C ASN A 212 -0.65 11.88 -18.75
N ASP A 213 -0.53 13.16 -18.41
CA ASP A 213 0.07 14.18 -19.29
C ASP A 213 1.54 13.85 -19.61
N VAL A 214 2.31 13.43 -18.60
CA VAL A 214 3.68 12.95 -18.80
C VAL A 214 3.72 11.69 -19.68
N ASN A 215 2.81 10.73 -19.45
CA ASN A 215 2.73 9.53 -20.27
C ASN A 215 2.40 9.83 -21.74
N LYS A 216 1.45 10.74 -22.00
CA LYS A 216 1.10 11.21 -23.35
C LYS A 216 2.33 11.85 -24.03
N ALA A 217 3.03 12.74 -23.31
CA ALA A 217 4.24 13.39 -23.83
C ALA A 217 5.35 12.36 -24.18
N LEU A 218 5.57 11.35 -23.33
CA LEU A 218 6.52 10.28 -23.59
C LEU A 218 6.13 9.41 -24.79
N PHE A 219 4.85 9.11 -24.95
CA PHE A 219 4.35 8.32 -26.09
C PHE A 219 4.57 9.04 -27.42
N ILE A 220 4.22 10.33 -27.48
CA ILE A 220 4.50 11.19 -28.63
C ILE A 220 6.01 11.20 -28.90
N THR A 221 6.84 11.46 -27.89
CA THR A 221 8.30 11.51 -28.08
C THR A 221 8.89 10.20 -28.64
N ARG A 222 8.35 9.03 -28.27
CA ARG A 222 8.74 7.74 -28.84
C ARG A 222 8.33 7.58 -30.30
N GLU A 223 7.07 7.87 -30.64
CA GLU A 223 6.56 7.79 -32.02
C GLU A 223 7.33 8.70 -32.99
N TYR A 224 7.66 9.92 -32.57
CA TYR A 224 8.46 10.84 -33.38
C TYR A 224 9.94 10.46 -33.42
N GLY A 225 10.51 9.90 -32.35
CA GLY A 225 11.90 9.39 -32.34
C GLY A 225 12.15 8.25 -33.32
N TYR A 226 11.18 7.36 -33.57
CA TYR A 226 11.32 6.30 -34.57
C TYR A 226 11.15 6.79 -36.02
N LYS A 227 10.48 7.92 -36.26
CA LYS A 227 10.24 8.45 -37.62
C LYS A 227 11.41 9.22 -38.22
N TYR A 228 12.42 9.61 -37.44
CA TYR A 228 13.56 10.41 -37.90
C TYR A 228 14.93 9.70 -37.76
N HIS A 229 14.92 8.37 -37.62
CA HIS A 229 16.11 7.55 -37.81
C HIS A 229 16.01 6.76 -39.12
N ILE A 230 16.28 7.45 -40.24
CA ILE A 230 16.73 6.88 -41.52
C ILE A 230 17.99 7.63 -41.92
#